data_AF-A0A939ULA9-F1
#
_entry.id   AF-A0A939ULA9-F1
#
_cell.length_a   1.000
_cell.length_b   1.000
_cell.length_c   1.000
_cell.angle_alpha   90.00
_cell.angle_beta   90.00
_cell.angle_gamma   90.00
#
_symmetry.space_group_name_H-M   'P 1'
#
loop_
_entity.id
_entity.type
_entity.pdbx_description
1 polymer ?
#
loop_
_entity_poly.entity_id
_entity_poly.type
_entity_poly.pdbx_seq_one_letter_code
_entity_poly.pdbx_strand_id
1 'polypeptide(L)'
;MKKITTIKYLAFSAFLAFFANSLFAIDQTAGVERFGLYIGSNDGGKNHERLLYAGTDAIAFQKIMTEIGGITKSNGILLLDPTKEDVDTAFETISEMMQKKKKDAKRSEFVFYYSGHSDETSLLLGRTKYDYSALKASITNVPSDVHVVILDSCYSGNFIRTKGGQKQKPFLMDDSSVVKGHAYLSSSSSQESSQESDEIGSSFFTNAMITGLRGAADTSGDKKVTLNELYSYAFNETLSKTENTADPQHPNYNITLVGSGDLVLSDVSASDCVLTLSRELTGRVIVRDKNSKLVSEINKTSLTPIYLALEEGQYGVTVIGERSTLQGSFTLQPKKTYTIAPSNLTPVARVETRSRGESENAAQPVAVAEGEPETIHFPVVFSLVCNEFYLGTKKELTTNFSIGLFRSSVYQVNGAMAAAGGNETKILNGAQAAGIYNMAGEVNGAQGAGIFNIAQNIRGAQGAGIFNLAENVIGAQGAGIANVAKSVRYVQGAGIGNVAHDITGAQGAGIANVC
;
A
#
# COMPACT_ATOMS: atom_id res chain seq x y z
N MET A 1 -15.31 14.44 18.91
CA MET A 1 -14.56 14.14 17.68
C MET A 1 -14.61 15.22 16.58
N LYS A 2 -15.66 16.06 16.42
CA LYS A 2 -15.67 17.15 15.41
C LYS A 2 -14.79 18.38 15.73
N LYS A 3 -14.39 18.61 16.99
CA LYS A 3 -13.51 19.74 17.41
C LYS A 3 -12.01 19.44 17.33
N ILE A 4 -11.62 18.27 16.81
CA ILE A 4 -10.22 17.81 16.69
C ILE A 4 -9.58 18.35 15.40
N THR A 5 -10.41 18.61 14.37
CA THR A 5 -9.96 19.02 13.03
C THR A 5 -9.49 20.47 12.99
N THR A 6 -10.14 21.39 13.73
CA THR A 6 -9.84 22.83 13.63
C THR A 6 -8.47 23.21 14.21
N ILE A 7 -8.02 22.53 15.26
CA ILE A 7 -6.73 22.80 15.92
C ILE A 7 -5.56 22.13 15.18
N LYS A 8 -5.83 21.07 14.40
CA LYS A 8 -4.88 20.50 13.43
C LYS A 8 -4.54 21.48 12.31
N TYR A 9 -5.50 22.29 11.84
CA TYR A 9 -5.24 23.21 10.74
C TYR A 9 -4.40 24.42 11.15
N LEU A 10 -4.63 25.03 12.32
CA LEU A 10 -3.91 26.25 12.74
C LEU A 10 -2.42 25.99 13.05
N ALA A 11 -2.12 24.88 13.73
CA ALA A 11 -0.74 24.48 14.03
C ALA A 11 0.02 23.98 12.79
N PHE A 12 -0.66 23.36 11.83
CA PHE A 12 -0.08 22.90 10.57
C PHE A 12 0.22 24.07 9.61
N SER A 13 -0.61 25.12 9.60
CA SER A 13 -0.34 26.33 8.80
C SER A 13 0.84 27.17 9.30
N ALA A 14 1.06 27.22 10.62
CA ALA A 14 2.26 27.88 11.18
C ALA A 14 3.55 27.09 10.90
N PHE A 15 3.46 25.75 10.78
CA PHE A 15 4.58 24.87 10.45
C PHE A 15 4.92 24.88 8.94
N LEU A 16 3.93 24.99 8.06
CA LEU A 16 4.14 25.08 6.60
C LEU A 16 4.80 26.40 6.16
N ALA A 17 4.52 27.49 6.86
CA ALA A 17 5.08 28.81 6.53
C ALA A 17 6.61 28.88 6.71
N PHE A 18 7.19 27.98 7.52
CA PHE A 18 8.63 27.92 7.76
C PHE A 18 9.38 27.02 6.75
N PHE A 19 8.68 26.15 6.01
CA PHE A 19 9.26 25.24 5.02
C PHE A 19 9.08 25.69 3.56
N ALA A 20 8.45 26.84 3.32
CA ALA A 20 8.15 27.34 1.99
C ALA A 20 9.39 27.79 1.17
N ASN A 21 10.63 27.57 1.64
CA ASN A 21 11.86 27.96 0.95
C ASN A 21 12.79 26.78 0.60
N SER A 22 12.22 25.68 0.12
CA SER A 22 13.00 24.64 -0.58
C SER A 22 12.16 23.95 -1.66
N LEU A 23 11.67 24.74 -2.61
CA LEU A 23 11.09 24.27 -3.86
C LEU A 23 12.20 24.07 -4.90
N PHE A 24 12.78 22.86 -4.91
CA PHE A 24 13.35 22.25 -6.12
C PHE A 24 13.18 20.73 -6.03
N ALA A 25 11.99 20.24 -6.37
CA ALA A 25 11.82 18.85 -6.76
C ALA A 25 12.22 18.75 -8.24
N ILE A 26 13.37 18.12 -8.50
CA ILE A 26 13.77 17.76 -9.86
C ILE A 26 12.80 16.69 -10.35
N ASP A 27 12.19 16.94 -11.51
CA ASP A 27 11.30 15.99 -12.16
C ASP A 27 12.07 14.74 -12.60
N GLN A 28 11.97 13.64 -11.85
CA GLN A 28 12.74 12.41 -12.08
C GLN A 28 12.26 11.59 -13.30
N THR A 29 11.14 11.93 -13.93
CA THR A 29 10.63 11.22 -15.12
C THR A 29 11.14 11.82 -16.43
N ALA A 30 11.67 13.05 -16.41
CA ALA A 30 12.22 13.72 -17.58
C ALA A 30 13.52 13.05 -18.08
N GLY A 31 13.39 12.17 -19.08
CA GLY A 31 14.50 11.49 -19.76
C GLY A 31 14.57 9.97 -19.55
N VAL A 32 13.50 9.35 -19.02
CA VAL A 32 13.37 7.89 -18.93
C VAL A 32 12.64 7.36 -20.16
N GLU A 33 13.24 6.43 -20.90
CA GLU A 33 12.59 5.72 -22.01
C GLU A 33 12.24 4.29 -21.59
N ARG A 34 10.96 3.92 -21.72
CA ARG A 34 10.44 2.64 -21.27
C ARG A 34 9.95 1.77 -22.41
N PHE A 35 10.20 0.47 -22.30
CA PHE A 35 9.76 -0.56 -23.23
C PHE A 35 9.11 -1.71 -22.47
N GLY A 36 8.13 -2.36 -23.10
CA GLY A 36 7.33 -3.40 -22.47
C GLY A 36 7.14 -4.63 -23.35
N LEU A 37 7.31 -5.82 -22.78
CA LEU A 37 6.86 -7.08 -23.37
C LEU A 37 5.82 -7.72 -22.43
N TYR A 38 4.60 -7.88 -22.92
CA TYR A 38 3.47 -8.40 -22.16
C TYR A 38 3.00 -9.70 -22.80
N ILE A 39 2.90 -10.76 -22.03
CA ILE A 39 2.55 -12.09 -22.52
C ILE A 39 1.40 -12.63 -21.66
N GLY A 40 0.33 -13.05 -22.33
CA GLY A 40 -0.76 -13.82 -21.71
C GLY A 40 -0.88 -15.18 -22.40
N SER A 41 -0.72 -16.27 -21.66
CA SER A 41 -0.80 -17.64 -22.18
C SER A 41 -1.87 -18.43 -21.43
N ASN A 42 -3.04 -18.57 -22.06
CA ASN A 42 -4.15 -19.35 -21.52
C ASN A 42 -3.95 -20.85 -21.77
N ASP A 43 -3.32 -21.23 -22.88
CA ASP A 43 -3.08 -22.64 -23.23
C ASP A 43 -1.78 -23.17 -22.60
N GLY A 44 -1.91 -24.06 -21.61
CA GLY A 44 -0.79 -24.76 -20.96
C GLY A 44 -0.43 -26.10 -21.61
N GLY A 45 -1.04 -26.42 -22.76
CA GLY A 45 -0.85 -27.67 -23.48
C GLY A 45 -1.78 -28.79 -23.03
N LYS A 46 -1.58 -29.99 -23.60
CA LYS A 46 -2.52 -31.13 -23.53
C LYS A 46 -2.89 -31.62 -22.12
N ASN A 47 -2.07 -31.31 -21.12
CA ASN A 47 -2.24 -31.81 -19.74
C ASN A 47 -2.78 -30.73 -18.78
N HIS A 48 -3.12 -29.55 -19.29
CA HIS A 48 -3.60 -28.44 -18.47
C HIS A 48 -4.93 -27.93 -19.00
N GLU A 49 -5.81 -27.57 -18.06
CA GLU A 49 -7.02 -26.83 -18.41
C GLU A 49 -6.63 -25.43 -18.91
N ARG A 50 -7.43 -24.92 -19.84
CA ARG A 50 -7.18 -23.59 -20.39
C ARG A 50 -7.56 -22.54 -19.34
N LEU A 51 -6.66 -21.61 -19.05
CA LEU A 51 -6.97 -20.47 -18.18
C LEU A 51 -7.99 -19.54 -18.86
N LEU A 52 -8.75 -18.85 -18.04
CA LEU A 52 -9.77 -17.92 -18.52
C LEU A 52 -9.19 -16.51 -18.70
N TYR A 53 -8.32 -16.06 -17.80
CA TYR A 53 -8.03 -14.63 -17.68
C TYR A 53 -6.58 -14.20 -17.99
N ALA A 54 -5.63 -15.10 -18.19
CA ALA A 54 -4.22 -14.73 -18.39
C ALA A 54 -4.00 -13.79 -19.60
N GLY A 55 -4.73 -14.02 -20.71
CA GLY A 55 -4.75 -13.13 -21.87
C GLY A 55 -5.33 -11.74 -21.56
N THR A 56 -6.45 -11.68 -20.84
CA THR A 56 -7.08 -10.39 -20.45
C THR A 56 -6.24 -9.62 -19.43
N ASP A 57 -5.52 -10.34 -18.58
CA ASP A 57 -4.59 -9.81 -17.59
C ASP A 57 -3.41 -9.10 -18.27
N ALA A 58 -2.79 -9.75 -19.27
CA ALA A 58 -1.72 -9.13 -20.07
C ALA A 58 -2.19 -7.88 -20.83
N ILE A 59 -3.40 -7.90 -21.40
CA ILE A 59 -4.01 -6.73 -22.05
C ILE A 59 -4.19 -5.59 -21.06
N ALA A 60 -4.75 -5.88 -19.88
CA ALA A 60 -5.03 -4.88 -18.86
C ALA A 60 -3.72 -4.28 -18.30
N PHE A 61 -2.68 -5.10 -18.13
CA PHE A 61 -1.37 -4.68 -17.66
C PHE A 61 -0.62 -3.82 -18.71
N GLN A 62 -0.64 -4.19 -19.99
CA GLN A 62 -0.10 -3.33 -21.06
C GLN A 62 -0.81 -1.97 -21.09
N LYS A 63 -2.13 -1.99 -20.98
CA LYS A 63 -2.98 -0.80 -21.06
C LYS A 63 -2.66 0.20 -19.97
N ILE A 64 -2.55 -0.24 -18.71
CA ILE A 64 -2.18 0.65 -17.61
C ILE A 64 -0.76 1.21 -17.75
N MET A 65 0.19 0.40 -18.20
CA MET A 65 1.56 0.87 -18.45
C MET A 65 1.62 1.90 -19.58
N THR A 66 0.68 1.82 -20.53
CA THR A 66 0.51 2.82 -21.59
C THR A 66 -0.14 4.11 -21.10
N GLU A 67 -1.14 3.99 -20.22
CA GLU A 67 -1.89 5.13 -19.70
C GLU A 67 -1.09 5.99 -18.72
N ILE A 68 -0.46 5.34 -17.74
CA ILE A 68 0.17 6.01 -16.59
C ILE A 68 1.56 5.47 -16.25
N GLY A 69 1.99 4.39 -16.88
CA GLY A 69 3.32 3.79 -16.68
C GLY A 69 4.40 4.33 -17.62
N GLY A 70 4.08 5.26 -18.52
CA GLY A 70 5.06 5.92 -19.39
C GLY A 70 5.60 5.06 -20.54
N ILE A 71 4.98 3.93 -20.87
CA ILE A 71 5.34 3.12 -22.04
C ILE A 71 4.47 3.54 -23.23
N THR A 72 5.07 4.12 -24.28
CA THR A 72 4.29 4.47 -25.48
C THR A 72 3.78 3.22 -26.19
N LYS A 73 2.65 3.32 -26.92
CA LYS A 73 2.10 2.19 -27.69
C LYS A 73 3.11 1.55 -28.64
N SER A 74 4.01 2.33 -29.22
CA SER A 74 5.07 1.84 -30.12
C SER A 74 6.23 1.14 -29.40
N ASN A 75 6.37 1.32 -28.09
CA ASN A 75 7.43 0.72 -27.28
C ASN A 75 6.97 -0.55 -26.53
N GLY A 76 5.70 -0.94 -26.69
CA GLY A 76 5.11 -2.11 -26.04
C GLY A 76 4.72 -3.19 -27.05
N ILE A 77 5.07 -4.45 -26.78
CA ILE A 77 4.63 -5.62 -27.54
C ILE A 77 3.73 -6.47 -26.64
N LEU A 78 2.56 -6.85 -27.13
CA LEU A 78 1.64 -7.78 -26.49
C LEU A 78 1.56 -9.08 -27.30
N LEU A 79 1.73 -10.21 -26.63
CA LEU A 79 1.57 -11.54 -27.21
C LEU A 79 0.51 -12.32 -26.44
N LEU A 80 -0.41 -12.97 -27.17
CA LEU A 80 -1.48 -13.81 -26.60
C LEU A 80 -1.34 -15.23 -27.13
N ASP A 81 -1.27 -16.20 -26.23
CA ASP A 81 -0.99 -17.61 -26.51
C ASP A 81 0.23 -17.81 -27.46
N PRO A 82 1.40 -17.15 -27.23
CA PRO A 82 2.51 -17.22 -28.16
C PRO A 82 3.24 -18.57 -28.13
N THR A 83 4.01 -18.84 -29.19
CA THR A 83 5.07 -19.85 -29.19
C THR A 83 6.36 -19.31 -28.57
N LYS A 84 7.32 -20.18 -28.25
CA LYS A 84 8.66 -19.76 -27.80
C LYS A 84 9.34 -18.85 -28.85
N GLU A 85 9.21 -19.19 -30.13
CA GLU A 85 9.80 -18.44 -31.23
C GLU A 85 9.23 -17.03 -31.35
N ASP A 86 7.93 -16.85 -31.10
CA ASP A 86 7.29 -15.53 -31.05
C ASP A 86 7.88 -14.68 -29.92
N VAL A 87 8.10 -15.28 -28.74
CA VAL A 87 8.69 -14.60 -27.59
C VAL A 87 10.15 -14.19 -27.86
N ASP A 88 10.94 -15.08 -28.46
CA ASP A 88 12.32 -14.77 -28.83
C ASP A 88 12.38 -13.63 -29.86
N THR A 89 11.54 -13.68 -30.88
CA THR A 89 11.40 -12.59 -31.89
C THR A 89 11.01 -11.27 -31.23
N ALA A 90 10.15 -11.30 -30.21
CA ALA A 90 9.77 -10.10 -29.48
C ALA A 90 10.91 -9.51 -28.63
N PHE A 91 11.73 -10.36 -27.99
CA PHE A 91 12.95 -9.90 -27.30
C PHE A 91 13.94 -9.22 -28.25
N GLU A 92 14.15 -9.80 -29.43
CA GLU A 92 14.99 -9.21 -30.48
C GLU A 92 14.44 -7.86 -30.92
N THR A 93 13.14 -7.80 -31.23
CA THR A 93 12.45 -6.58 -31.66
C THR A 93 12.55 -5.46 -30.61
N ILE A 94 12.28 -5.77 -29.34
CA ILE A 94 12.46 -4.82 -28.22
C ILE A 94 13.90 -4.33 -28.17
N SER A 95 14.87 -5.24 -28.21
CA SER A 95 16.29 -4.90 -28.11
C SER A 95 16.73 -3.95 -29.23
N GLU A 96 16.27 -4.18 -30.46
CA GLU A 96 16.52 -3.26 -31.58
C GLU A 96 15.88 -1.88 -31.38
N MET A 97 14.63 -1.84 -30.91
CA MET A 97 13.95 -0.57 -30.62
C MET A 97 14.69 0.23 -29.54
N MET A 98 15.15 -0.44 -28.48
CA MET A 98 15.93 0.18 -27.42
C MET A 98 17.26 0.73 -27.93
N GLN A 99 18.00 -0.06 -28.74
CA GLN A 99 19.28 0.39 -29.30
C GLN A 99 19.12 1.62 -30.21
N LYS A 100 18.05 1.68 -31.01
CA LYS A 100 17.74 2.84 -31.87
C LYS A 100 17.50 4.12 -31.04
N LYS A 101 16.86 4.01 -29.87
CA LYS A 101 16.54 5.14 -28.99
C LYS A 101 17.59 5.43 -27.90
N LYS A 102 18.57 4.55 -27.71
CA LYS A 102 19.58 4.64 -26.63
C LYS A 102 20.36 5.96 -26.60
N LYS A 103 20.51 6.64 -27.74
CA LYS A 103 21.25 7.92 -27.83
C LYS A 103 20.50 9.10 -27.20
N ASP A 104 19.18 9.00 -27.05
CA ASP A 104 18.32 10.12 -26.65
C ASP A 104 17.85 10.01 -25.19
N ALA A 105 17.98 8.84 -24.56
CA ALA A 105 17.49 8.56 -23.21
C ALA A 105 18.58 8.71 -22.14
N LYS A 106 18.23 9.32 -20.99
CA LYS A 106 19.10 9.37 -19.81
C LYS A 106 19.10 8.06 -19.02
N ARG A 107 17.96 7.34 -19.04
CA ARG A 107 17.78 6.01 -18.44
C ARG A 107 16.81 5.21 -19.28
N SER A 108 17.11 3.93 -19.46
CA SER A 108 16.27 3.00 -20.22
C SER A 108 15.73 1.89 -19.32
N GLU A 109 14.44 1.59 -19.41
CA GLU A 109 13.79 0.57 -18.57
C GLU A 109 13.06 -0.44 -19.44
N PHE A 110 13.19 -1.72 -19.09
CA PHE A 110 12.48 -2.81 -19.74
C PHE A 110 11.54 -3.49 -18.74
N VAL A 111 10.26 -3.54 -19.08
CA VAL A 111 9.22 -4.22 -18.31
C VAL A 111 8.83 -5.50 -19.03
N PHE A 112 9.03 -6.65 -18.38
CA PHE A 112 8.54 -7.94 -18.83
C PHE A 112 7.40 -8.38 -17.92
N TYR A 113 6.24 -8.69 -18.50
CA TYR A 113 5.10 -9.21 -17.79
C TYR A 113 4.64 -10.50 -18.44
N TYR A 114 4.46 -11.55 -17.64
CA TYR A 114 3.89 -12.82 -18.05
C TYR A 114 2.74 -13.20 -17.12
N SER A 115 1.61 -13.59 -17.69
CA SER A 115 0.55 -14.33 -17.00
C SER A 115 0.25 -15.60 -17.77
N GLY A 116 0.16 -16.73 -17.07
CA GLY A 116 -0.16 -18.00 -17.71
C GLY A 116 0.33 -19.22 -16.94
N HIS A 117 0.39 -20.35 -17.64
CA HIS A 117 0.84 -21.61 -17.06
C HIS A 117 2.37 -21.68 -16.93
N SER A 118 2.84 -22.32 -15.87
CA SER A 118 4.26 -22.66 -15.69
C SER A 118 4.43 -23.89 -14.79
N ASP A 119 5.57 -24.54 -14.92
CA ASP A 119 6.02 -25.60 -14.02
C ASP A 119 7.23 -25.15 -13.20
N GLU A 120 7.86 -26.08 -12.50
CA GLU A 120 9.01 -25.80 -11.63
C GLU A 120 10.22 -25.21 -12.38
N THR A 121 10.31 -25.43 -13.70
CA THR A 121 11.50 -25.13 -14.50
C THR A 121 11.26 -24.23 -15.70
N SER A 122 10.01 -24.04 -16.12
CA SER A 122 9.68 -23.40 -17.39
C SER A 122 8.31 -22.74 -17.43
N LEU A 123 8.16 -21.74 -18.31
CA LEU A 123 6.85 -21.26 -18.76
C LEU A 123 6.25 -22.26 -19.76
N LEU A 124 4.94 -22.47 -19.68
CA LEU A 124 4.22 -23.36 -20.61
C LEU A 124 3.51 -22.51 -21.67
N LEU A 125 4.00 -22.61 -22.91
CA LEU A 125 3.55 -21.85 -24.08
C LEU A 125 2.86 -22.81 -25.06
N GLY A 126 1.67 -23.26 -24.68
CA GLY A 126 0.90 -24.28 -25.40
C GLY A 126 1.64 -25.61 -25.50
N ARG A 127 2.18 -25.91 -26.69
CA ARG A 127 2.93 -27.17 -26.94
C ARG A 127 4.41 -27.06 -26.63
N THR A 128 4.89 -25.87 -26.36
CA THR A 128 6.32 -25.59 -26.14
C THR A 128 6.56 -25.17 -24.69
N LYS A 129 7.79 -25.34 -24.23
CA LYS A 129 8.25 -24.88 -22.92
C LYS A 129 9.32 -23.82 -23.11
N TYR A 130 9.33 -22.82 -22.24
CA TYR A 130 10.40 -21.85 -22.16
C TYR A 130 11.11 -21.98 -20.81
N ASP A 131 12.27 -22.63 -20.80
CA ASP A 131 13.07 -22.84 -19.59
C ASP A 131 13.43 -21.52 -18.91
N TYR A 132 13.29 -21.47 -17.58
CA TYR A 132 13.59 -20.29 -16.76
C TYR A 132 15.04 -19.79 -16.92
N SER A 133 16.00 -20.69 -17.11
CA SER A 133 17.40 -20.33 -17.36
C SER A 133 17.56 -19.59 -18.68
N ALA A 134 16.94 -20.09 -19.74
CA ALA A 134 16.94 -19.48 -21.07
C ALA A 134 16.17 -18.14 -21.03
N LEU A 135 15.00 -18.10 -20.39
CA LEU A 135 14.20 -16.89 -20.24
C LEU A 135 14.98 -15.79 -19.51
N LYS A 136 15.65 -16.15 -18.41
CA LYS A 136 16.48 -15.23 -17.63
C LYS A 136 17.63 -14.69 -18.48
N ALA A 137 18.26 -15.52 -19.31
CA ALA A 137 19.29 -15.10 -20.24
C ALA A 137 18.74 -14.12 -21.30
N SER A 138 17.59 -14.43 -21.90
CA SER A 138 16.93 -13.56 -22.88
C SER A 138 16.57 -12.20 -22.30
N ILE A 139 15.98 -12.17 -21.09
CA ILE A 139 15.70 -10.93 -20.37
C ILE A 139 17.00 -10.15 -20.11
N THR A 140 18.03 -10.81 -19.57
CA THR A 140 19.32 -10.16 -19.23
C THR A 140 20.00 -9.55 -20.46
N ASN A 141 19.81 -10.14 -21.64
CA ASN A 141 20.39 -9.66 -22.89
C ASN A 141 19.69 -8.41 -23.46
N VAL A 142 18.49 -8.05 -22.96
CA VAL A 142 17.81 -6.82 -23.37
C VAL A 142 18.63 -5.60 -22.88
N PRO A 143 19.05 -4.69 -23.79
CA PRO A 143 20.03 -3.64 -23.48
C PRO A 143 19.42 -2.43 -22.77
N SER A 144 18.89 -2.64 -21.56
CA SER A 144 18.31 -1.60 -20.70
C SER A 144 19.08 -1.43 -19.39
N ASP A 145 18.91 -0.27 -18.73
CA ASP A 145 19.55 0.03 -17.44
C ASP A 145 18.83 -0.67 -16.28
N VAL A 146 17.50 -0.79 -16.35
CA VAL A 146 16.65 -1.41 -15.32
C VAL A 146 15.70 -2.42 -15.94
N HIS A 147 15.66 -3.63 -15.37
CA HIS A 147 14.76 -4.71 -15.76
C HIS A 147 13.69 -4.87 -14.68
N VAL A 148 12.41 -4.74 -15.02
CA VAL A 148 11.28 -5.05 -14.12
C VAL A 148 10.55 -6.24 -14.71
N VAL A 149 10.53 -7.35 -13.99
CA VAL A 149 10.05 -8.64 -14.49
C VAL A 149 8.99 -9.15 -13.53
N ILE A 150 7.78 -9.36 -14.05
CA ILE A 150 6.61 -9.73 -13.27
C ILE A 150 6.06 -11.03 -13.86
N LEU A 151 6.01 -12.07 -13.03
CA LEU A 151 5.54 -13.40 -13.40
C LEU A 151 4.30 -13.77 -12.58
N ASP A 152 3.16 -13.85 -13.23
CA ASP A 152 1.90 -14.30 -12.66
C ASP A 152 1.59 -15.73 -13.11
N SER A 153 2.24 -16.69 -12.45
CA SER A 153 2.15 -18.10 -12.81
C SER A 153 2.60 -19.00 -11.63
N CYS A 154 2.14 -20.25 -11.60
CA CYS A 154 2.48 -21.19 -10.52
C CYS A 154 3.99 -21.52 -10.50
N TYR A 155 4.59 -21.71 -9.31
CA TYR A 155 6.03 -22.01 -9.17
C TYR A 155 6.98 -20.93 -9.71
N SER A 156 6.48 -19.75 -10.05
CA SER A 156 7.29 -18.62 -10.56
C SER A 156 8.36 -18.15 -9.56
N GLY A 157 8.22 -18.47 -8.26
CA GLY A 157 9.29 -18.30 -7.27
C GLY A 157 10.59 -19.06 -7.58
N ASN A 158 10.57 -20.14 -8.38
CA ASN A 158 11.78 -20.85 -8.80
C ASN A 158 12.66 -20.04 -9.76
N PHE A 159 12.04 -19.18 -10.58
CA PHE A 159 12.76 -18.24 -11.45
C PHE A 159 13.57 -17.22 -10.63
N ILE A 160 13.04 -16.81 -9.47
CA ILE A 160 13.71 -15.88 -8.55
C ILE A 160 14.89 -16.54 -7.83
N ARG A 161 14.74 -17.81 -7.40
CA ARG A 161 15.71 -18.52 -6.54
C ARG A 161 16.98 -19.00 -7.25
N THR A 162 17.04 -19.00 -8.58
CA THR A 162 18.19 -19.51 -9.33
C THR A 162 19.44 -18.64 -9.11
N LYS A 163 20.26 -19.02 -8.13
CA LYS A 163 21.58 -18.43 -7.84
C LYS A 163 22.62 -19.04 -8.78
N GLY A 164 23.09 -18.25 -9.75
CA GLY A 164 24.14 -18.64 -10.69
C GLY A 164 25.03 -17.50 -11.18
N GLY A 165 25.01 -16.32 -10.54
CA GLY A 165 25.83 -15.17 -10.92
C GLY A 165 27.13 -15.08 -10.12
N GLN A 166 28.27 -14.90 -10.79
CA GLN A 166 29.51 -14.49 -10.13
C GLN A 166 29.34 -13.10 -9.50
N LYS A 167 29.83 -12.92 -8.27
CA LYS A 167 29.99 -11.59 -7.65
C LYS A 167 30.89 -10.73 -8.55
N GLN A 168 30.32 -9.84 -9.35
CA GLN A 168 31.11 -8.75 -9.92
C GLN A 168 31.44 -7.77 -8.81
N LYS A 169 32.71 -7.33 -8.79
CA LYS A 169 33.22 -6.38 -7.80
C LYS A 169 32.39 -5.08 -7.88
N PRO A 170 32.07 -4.45 -6.74
CA PRO A 170 31.43 -3.13 -6.75
C PRO A 170 32.37 -2.18 -7.49
N PHE A 171 31.98 -1.74 -8.69
CA PHE A 171 32.68 -0.65 -9.33
C PHE A 171 32.39 0.61 -8.52
N LEU A 172 33.45 1.23 -8.01
CA LEU A 172 33.46 2.62 -7.60
C LEU A 172 33.51 3.47 -8.89
N MET A 173 32.83 4.62 -8.87
CA MET A 173 32.56 5.58 -9.95
C MET A 173 31.23 5.31 -10.67
N ASP A 174 30.22 6.18 -10.61
CA ASP A 174 30.24 7.65 -10.74
C ASP A 174 29.08 8.28 -9.92
N ASP A 175 29.15 9.58 -9.62
CA ASP A 175 28.12 10.42 -8.96
C ASP A 175 26.86 10.55 -9.85
N SER A 176 26.22 9.44 -10.18
CA SER A 176 25.04 9.39 -11.05
C SER A 176 23.83 8.92 -10.28
N SER A 177 22.80 9.76 -10.25
CA SER A 177 21.46 9.48 -9.71
C SER A 177 20.67 8.44 -10.53
N VAL A 178 21.36 7.58 -11.30
CA VAL A 178 20.74 6.68 -12.28
C VAL A 178 20.66 5.28 -11.68
N VAL A 179 19.43 4.84 -11.40
CA VAL A 179 19.13 3.50 -10.92
C VAL A 179 19.46 2.47 -12.02
N LYS A 180 20.16 1.39 -11.67
CA LYS A 180 20.47 0.23 -12.53
C LYS A 180 20.18 -1.09 -11.82
N GLY A 181 19.88 -2.14 -12.58
CA GLY A 181 19.76 -3.51 -12.05
C GLY A 181 18.44 -4.19 -12.42
N HIS A 182 17.97 -5.10 -11.56
CA HIS A 182 16.76 -5.89 -11.83
C HIS A 182 15.80 -5.94 -10.64
N ALA A 183 14.52 -6.06 -10.94
CA ALA A 183 13.44 -6.31 -10.02
C ALA A 183 12.59 -7.47 -10.55
N TYR A 184 12.62 -8.60 -9.86
CA TYR A 184 11.79 -9.76 -10.14
C TYR A 184 10.64 -9.82 -9.14
N LEU A 185 9.41 -10.00 -9.62
CA LEU A 185 8.19 -10.13 -8.83
C LEU A 185 7.43 -11.36 -9.32
N SER A 186 6.91 -12.17 -8.40
CA SER A 186 6.16 -13.37 -8.73
C SER A 186 4.88 -13.48 -7.90
N SER A 187 3.80 -13.99 -8.49
CA SER A 187 2.50 -14.11 -7.81
C SER A 187 2.47 -15.15 -6.71
N SER A 188 3.35 -16.16 -6.79
CA SER A 188 3.44 -17.22 -5.79
C SER A 188 4.88 -17.59 -5.43
N SER A 189 5.04 -18.29 -4.30
CA SER A 189 6.31 -18.90 -3.90
C SER A 189 6.66 -20.13 -4.74
N SER A 190 7.85 -20.71 -4.55
CA SER A 190 8.30 -21.92 -5.26
C SER A 190 7.47 -23.18 -5.00
N GLN A 191 6.50 -23.14 -4.08
CA GLN A 191 5.70 -24.31 -3.69
C GLN A 191 4.19 -23.98 -3.63
N GLU A 192 3.78 -22.82 -4.13
CA GLU A 192 2.40 -22.33 -4.08
C GLU A 192 1.80 -22.16 -5.48
N SER A 193 0.50 -22.41 -5.59
CA SER A 193 -0.27 -22.20 -6.82
C SER A 193 -0.70 -20.73 -6.95
N SER A 194 -0.56 -20.16 -8.15
CA SER A 194 -1.30 -18.94 -8.52
C SER A 194 -2.77 -19.31 -8.77
N GLN A 195 -3.70 -18.38 -8.57
CA GLN A 195 -5.14 -18.62 -8.78
C GLN A 195 -5.81 -17.45 -9.52
N GLU A 196 -6.86 -17.79 -10.28
CA GLU A 196 -7.75 -16.85 -10.95
C GLU A 196 -9.18 -16.89 -10.38
N SER A 197 -9.92 -15.80 -10.54
CA SER A 197 -11.27 -15.65 -10.00
C SER A 197 -12.24 -15.14 -11.05
N ASP A 198 -13.36 -15.84 -11.23
CA ASP A 198 -14.47 -15.41 -12.10
C ASP A 198 -15.17 -14.15 -11.58
N GLU A 199 -15.24 -13.98 -10.26
CA GLU A 199 -15.87 -12.80 -9.64
C GLU A 199 -15.07 -11.52 -9.95
N ILE A 200 -13.74 -11.65 -9.95
CA ILE A 200 -12.82 -10.55 -10.26
C ILE A 200 -12.62 -10.44 -11.78
N GLY A 201 -12.70 -11.55 -12.51
CA GLY A 201 -12.40 -11.67 -13.94
C GLY A 201 -10.91 -11.48 -14.24
N SER A 202 -10.04 -11.94 -13.35
CA SER A 202 -8.57 -11.75 -13.37
C SER A 202 -7.90 -12.67 -12.35
N SER A 203 -6.58 -12.82 -12.40
CA SER A 203 -5.81 -13.35 -11.27
C SER A 203 -5.81 -12.39 -10.08
N PHE A 204 -5.69 -12.94 -8.85
CA PHE A 204 -5.64 -12.10 -7.65
C PHE A 204 -4.43 -11.15 -7.66
N PHE A 205 -3.26 -11.66 -8.04
CA PHE A 205 -2.03 -10.90 -8.06
C PHE A 205 -2.03 -9.81 -9.14
N THR A 206 -2.43 -10.14 -10.37
CA THR A 206 -2.50 -9.15 -11.44
C THR A 206 -3.54 -8.07 -11.14
N ASN A 207 -4.70 -8.44 -10.61
CA ASN A 207 -5.71 -7.48 -10.18
C ASN A 207 -5.18 -6.51 -9.11
N ALA A 208 -4.45 -7.03 -8.13
CA ALA A 208 -3.85 -6.23 -7.07
C ALA A 208 -2.76 -5.29 -7.63
N MET A 209 -1.91 -5.76 -8.54
CA MET A 209 -0.88 -4.96 -9.20
C MET A 209 -1.49 -3.83 -10.04
N ILE A 210 -2.53 -4.12 -10.83
CA ILE A 210 -3.21 -3.10 -11.63
C ILE A 210 -3.86 -2.06 -10.72
N THR A 211 -4.55 -2.49 -9.66
CA THR A 211 -5.18 -1.58 -8.70
C THR A 211 -4.14 -0.70 -8.00
N GLY A 212 -3.01 -1.30 -7.60
CA GLY A 212 -1.88 -0.59 -7.00
C GLY A 212 -1.30 0.47 -7.93
N LEU A 213 -0.98 0.09 -9.19
CA LEU A 213 -0.45 0.99 -10.22
C LEU A 213 -1.41 2.15 -10.55
N ARG A 214 -2.73 1.96 -10.44
CA ARG A 214 -3.71 3.04 -10.62
C ARG A 214 -3.62 4.10 -9.52
N GLY A 215 -2.91 3.83 -8.43
CA GLY A 215 -2.65 4.77 -7.35
C GLY A 215 -3.10 4.28 -5.97
N ALA A 216 -3.72 3.10 -5.86
CA ALA A 216 -4.09 2.55 -4.56
C ALA A 216 -2.87 2.21 -3.68
N ALA A 217 -1.72 1.98 -4.32
CA ALA A 217 -0.45 1.72 -3.66
C ALA A 217 0.30 2.99 -3.22
N ASP A 218 -0.11 4.19 -3.64
CA ASP A 218 0.54 5.46 -3.28
C ASP A 218 0.32 5.77 -1.79
N THR A 219 1.22 5.26 -0.95
CA THR A 219 1.19 5.46 0.49
C THR A 219 1.80 6.80 0.89
N SER A 220 2.69 7.33 0.06
CA SER A 220 3.36 8.61 0.25
C SER A 220 2.43 9.81 0.00
N GLY A 221 1.43 9.64 -0.86
CA GLY A 221 0.47 10.65 -1.29
C GLY A 221 1.02 11.62 -2.34
N ASP A 222 2.13 11.29 -3.00
CA ASP A 222 2.79 12.13 -4.01
C ASP A 222 2.27 11.92 -5.44
N LYS A 223 1.25 11.04 -5.60
CA LYS A 223 0.60 10.62 -6.86
C LYS A 223 1.49 9.76 -7.76
N LYS A 224 2.63 9.32 -7.26
CA LYS A 224 3.49 8.35 -7.94
C LYS A 224 3.41 7.03 -7.18
N VAL A 225 3.57 5.94 -7.91
CA VAL A 225 3.63 4.61 -7.30
C VAL A 225 5.02 4.06 -7.55
N THR A 226 5.77 3.88 -6.47
CA THR A 226 7.09 3.24 -6.53
C THR A 226 6.97 1.72 -6.59
N LEU A 227 8.05 1.05 -7.02
CA LEU A 227 8.16 -0.40 -7.04
C LEU A 227 7.90 -1.01 -5.64
N ASN A 228 8.42 -0.39 -4.58
CA ASN A 228 8.28 -0.87 -3.21
C ASN A 228 6.85 -0.73 -2.69
N GLU A 229 6.19 0.39 -3.01
CA GLU A 229 4.78 0.62 -2.71
C GLU A 229 3.89 -0.38 -3.44
N LEU A 230 4.10 -0.55 -4.74
CA LEU A 230 3.35 -1.50 -5.55
C LEU A 230 3.48 -2.93 -5.02
N TYR A 231 4.70 -3.36 -4.69
CA TYR A 231 4.94 -4.67 -4.11
C TYR A 231 4.20 -4.83 -2.78
N SER A 232 4.33 -3.88 -1.86
CA SER A 232 3.70 -3.95 -0.54
C SER A 232 2.18 -4.04 -0.66
N TYR A 233 1.60 -3.24 -1.55
CA TYR A 233 0.17 -3.27 -1.84
C TYR A 233 -0.27 -4.62 -2.43
N ALA A 234 0.40 -5.07 -3.49
CA ALA A 234 0.04 -6.29 -4.19
C ALA A 234 0.19 -7.53 -3.31
N PHE A 235 1.23 -7.59 -2.47
CA PHE A 235 1.41 -8.67 -1.49
C PHE A 235 0.23 -8.73 -0.51
N ASN A 236 -0.10 -7.61 0.15
CA ASN A 236 -1.16 -7.57 1.16
C ASN A 236 -2.54 -7.88 0.58
N GLU A 237 -2.87 -7.31 -0.59
CA GLU A 237 -4.17 -7.54 -1.23
C GLU A 237 -4.30 -8.97 -1.77
N THR A 238 -3.24 -9.55 -2.34
CA THR A 238 -3.25 -10.94 -2.81
C THR A 238 -3.43 -11.90 -1.64
N LEU A 239 -2.68 -11.71 -0.56
CA LEU A 239 -2.79 -12.53 0.64
C LEU A 239 -4.18 -12.41 1.27
N SER A 240 -4.68 -11.19 1.47
CA SER A 240 -6.00 -10.96 2.09
C SER A 240 -7.14 -11.59 1.27
N LYS A 241 -7.04 -11.60 -0.06
CA LYS A 241 -8.07 -12.22 -0.92
C LYS A 241 -7.98 -13.74 -0.98
N THR A 242 -6.80 -14.31 -0.70
CA THR A 242 -6.55 -15.75 -0.84
C THR A 242 -6.44 -16.50 0.49
N GLU A 243 -6.38 -15.81 1.63
CA GLU A 243 -6.22 -16.40 2.97
C GLU A 243 -7.33 -17.40 3.35
N ASN A 244 -8.54 -17.22 2.80
CA ASN A 244 -9.69 -18.08 3.04
C ASN A 244 -9.93 -19.09 1.90
N THR A 245 -9.04 -19.14 0.91
CA THR A 245 -9.05 -20.17 -0.13
C THR A 245 -8.37 -21.44 0.38
N ALA A 246 -8.41 -22.53 -0.39
CA ALA A 246 -7.76 -23.78 -0.01
C ALA A 246 -6.24 -23.60 0.21
N ASP A 247 -5.60 -22.71 -0.58
CA ASP A 247 -4.17 -22.42 -0.51
C ASP A 247 -3.93 -20.91 -0.58
N PRO A 248 -3.56 -20.24 0.53
CA PRO A 248 -3.17 -18.84 0.53
C PRO A 248 -1.97 -18.57 -0.39
N GLN A 249 -1.96 -17.42 -1.06
CA GLN A 249 -0.88 -17.01 -1.97
C GLN A 249 0.02 -15.96 -1.34
N HIS A 250 1.33 -16.21 -1.40
CA HIS A 250 2.36 -15.27 -0.96
C HIS A 250 3.23 -14.84 -2.14
N PRO A 251 2.99 -13.63 -2.71
CA PRO A 251 3.85 -13.09 -3.73
C PRO A 251 5.31 -12.97 -3.28
N ASN A 252 6.26 -13.27 -4.17
CA ASN A 252 7.69 -13.23 -3.90
C ASN A 252 8.39 -12.14 -4.73
N TYR A 253 9.57 -11.71 -4.28
CA TYR A 253 10.35 -10.70 -4.99
C TYR A 253 11.86 -10.87 -4.80
N ASN A 254 12.62 -10.38 -5.78
CA ASN A 254 14.05 -10.15 -5.67
C ASN A 254 14.42 -8.86 -6.38
N ILE A 255 14.78 -7.86 -5.61
CA ILE A 255 15.16 -6.54 -6.11
C ILE A 255 16.66 -6.36 -5.85
N THR A 256 17.42 -6.15 -6.92
CA THR A 256 18.83 -5.77 -6.88
C THR A 256 18.98 -4.51 -7.72
N LEU A 257 18.72 -3.37 -7.11
CA LEU A 257 18.87 -2.06 -7.72
C LEU A 257 20.03 -1.31 -7.04
N VAL A 258 20.86 -0.66 -7.85
CA VAL A 258 21.95 0.21 -7.39
C VAL A 258 21.70 1.63 -7.89
N GLY A 259 22.01 2.63 -7.06
CA GLY A 259 21.72 4.05 -7.32
C GLY A 259 20.92 4.69 -6.19
N SER A 260 20.64 5.99 -6.31
CA SER A 260 19.85 6.75 -5.34
C SER A 260 18.43 7.01 -5.84
N GLY A 261 17.42 6.68 -5.03
CA GLY A 261 16.00 6.93 -5.31
C GLY A 261 15.21 5.66 -5.62
N ASP A 262 13.90 5.70 -5.35
CA ASP A 262 12.99 4.60 -5.64
C ASP A 262 12.60 4.57 -7.13
N LEU A 263 12.40 3.37 -7.66
CA LEU A 263 11.92 3.19 -9.04
C LEU A 263 10.42 3.48 -9.10
N VAL A 264 10.05 4.67 -9.56
CA VAL A 264 8.65 5.04 -9.86
C VAL A 264 8.15 4.21 -11.04
N LEU A 265 7.03 3.50 -10.92
CA LEU A 265 6.46 2.68 -11.99
C LEU A 265 5.28 3.35 -12.70
N SER A 266 4.45 4.10 -11.96
CA SER A 266 3.36 4.89 -12.55
C SER A 266 3.26 6.27 -11.93
N ASP A 267 2.72 7.20 -12.72
CA ASP A 267 2.37 8.55 -12.29
C ASP A 267 0.88 8.79 -12.56
N VAL A 268 0.10 8.82 -11.48
CA VAL A 268 -1.36 9.02 -11.53
C VAL A 268 -1.71 10.39 -12.11
N SER A 269 -0.82 11.38 -11.96
CA SER A 269 -1.04 12.73 -12.49
C SER A 269 -0.93 12.82 -14.00
N ALA A 270 -0.33 11.81 -14.66
CA ALA A 270 -0.31 11.70 -16.12
C ALA A 270 -1.68 11.31 -16.71
N SER A 271 -2.61 10.80 -15.89
CA SER A 271 -3.96 10.46 -16.34
C SER A 271 -4.85 11.69 -16.48
N ASP A 272 -5.63 11.74 -17.55
CA ASP A 272 -6.66 12.77 -17.74
C ASP A 272 -7.86 12.59 -16.78
N CYS A 273 -8.06 11.41 -16.19
CA CYS A 273 -9.24 11.09 -15.37
C CYS A 273 -8.80 10.54 -14.00
N VAL A 274 -8.96 11.36 -12.96
CA VAL A 274 -8.55 10.99 -11.60
C VAL A 274 -9.75 11.01 -10.65
N LEU A 275 -10.02 9.85 -10.03
CA LEU A 275 -10.91 9.73 -8.88
C LEU A 275 -10.11 9.97 -7.60
N THR A 276 -10.59 10.87 -6.74
CA THR A 276 -10.04 11.09 -5.41
C THR A 276 -10.97 10.50 -4.36
N LEU A 277 -10.49 9.53 -3.60
CA LEU A 277 -11.12 9.07 -2.37
C LEU A 277 -10.69 10.00 -1.24
N SER A 278 -11.65 10.74 -0.68
CA SER A 278 -11.39 11.72 0.37
C SER A 278 -10.81 11.10 1.66
N ARG A 279 -10.27 11.96 2.54
CA ARG A 279 -9.64 11.56 3.81
C ARG A 279 -10.63 10.94 4.78
N GLU A 280 -11.90 11.31 4.67
CA GLU A 280 -12.99 10.91 5.55
C GLU A 280 -13.55 9.53 5.22
N LEU A 281 -13.24 8.99 4.03
CA LEU A 281 -13.62 7.63 3.67
C LEU A 281 -12.68 6.62 4.30
N THR A 282 -13.26 5.65 5.00
CA THR A 282 -12.57 4.46 5.49
C THR A 282 -13.41 3.22 5.22
N GLY A 283 -12.75 2.06 5.22
CA GLY A 283 -13.37 0.78 4.92
C GLY A 283 -13.13 0.33 3.47
N ARG A 284 -13.88 -0.67 3.04
CA ARG A 284 -13.73 -1.28 1.72
C ARG A 284 -14.48 -0.47 0.67
N VAL A 285 -13.74 0.12 -0.26
CA VAL A 285 -14.27 0.90 -1.39
C VAL A 285 -14.29 0.02 -2.62
N ILE A 286 -15.46 -0.19 -3.20
CA ILE A 286 -15.69 -0.98 -4.39
C ILE A 286 -16.16 -0.04 -5.50
N VAL A 287 -15.41 0.05 -6.58
CA VAL A 287 -15.74 0.83 -7.77
C VAL A 287 -16.09 -0.12 -8.91
N ARG A 288 -17.26 0.09 -9.52
CA ARG A 288 -17.77 -0.69 -10.65
C ARG A 288 -18.08 0.23 -11.83
N ASP A 289 -17.88 -0.27 -13.04
CA ASP A 289 -18.26 0.46 -14.26
C ASP A 289 -19.79 0.42 -14.48
N LYS A 290 -20.24 1.07 -15.56
CA LYS A 290 -21.65 1.07 -15.99
C LYS A 290 -22.26 -0.33 -16.23
N ASN A 291 -21.43 -1.33 -16.49
CA ASN A 291 -21.83 -2.72 -16.71
C ASN A 291 -21.75 -3.55 -15.41
N SER A 292 -21.54 -2.90 -14.26
CA SER A 292 -21.30 -3.53 -12.95
C SER A 292 -20.02 -4.37 -12.86
N LYS A 293 -19.11 -4.27 -13.84
CA LYS A 293 -17.81 -4.95 -13.79
C LYS A 293 -16.96 -4.32 -12.69
N LEU A 294 -16.26 -5.15 -11.91
CA LEU A 294 -15.33 -4.67 -10.88
C LEU A 294 -14.17 -3.93 -11.56
N VAL A 295 -13.95 -2.68 -11.17
CA VAL A 295 -12.85 -1.84 -11.68
C VAL A 295 -11.75 -1.73 -10.64
N SER A 296 -12.12 -1.52 -9.39
CA SER A 296 -11.18 -1.39 -8.29
C SER A 296 -11.85 -1.77 -6.96
N GLU A 297 -11.14 -2.49 -6.13
CA GLU A 297 -11.50 -2.76 -4.74
C GLU A 297 -10.31 -2.35 -3.87
N ILE A 298 -10.57 -1.50 -2.88
CA ILE A 298 -9.52 -0.90 -2.05
C ILE A 298 -9.94 -0.96 -0.59
N ASN A 299 -9.12 -1.58 0.24
CA ASN A 299 -9.27 -1.54 1.69
C ASN A 299 -8.62 -0.25 2.22
N LYS A 300 -9.41 0.82 2.32
CA LYS A 300 -8.92 2.13 2.75
C LYS A 300 -8.91 2.22 4.28
N THR A 301 -7.75 2.00 4.88
CA THR A 301 -7.54 2.10 6.34
C THR A 301 -6.92 3.42 6.79
N SER A 302 -6.19 4.10 5.91
CA SER A 302 -5.54 5.38 6.21
C SER A 302 -6.52 6.57 6.12
N LEU A 303 -6.17 7.69 6.75
CA LEU A 303 -6.86 8.99 6.60
C LEU A 303 -6.20 9.88 5.52
N THR A 304 -5.32 9.33 4.69
CA THR A 304 -4.74 10.04 3.55
C THR A 304 -5.67 9.93 2.34
N PRO A 305 -5.82 10.97 1.49
CA PRO A 305 -6.58 10.81 0.26
C PRO A 305 -5.91 9.77 -0.63
N ILE A 306 -6.70 8.99 -1.37
CA ILE A 306 -6.18 8.09 -2.41
C ILE A 306 -6.57 8.68 -3.77
N TYR A 307 -5.61 8.77 -4.68
CA TYR A 307 -5.83 9.21 -6.06
C TYR A 307 -5.80 7.98 -6.97
N LEU A 308 -6.82 7.81 -7.80
CA LEU A 308 -6.97 6.67 -8.69
C LEU A 308 -7.12 7.15 -10.12
N ALA A 309 -6.16 6.79 -10.97
CA ALA A 309 -6.27 6.93 -12.41
C ALA A 309 -7.29 5.90 -12.94
N LEU A 310 -8.40 6.38 -13.47
CA LEU A 310 -9.46 5.58 -14.07
C LEU A 310 -9.73 6.08 -15.49
N GLU A 311 -10.53 5.34 -16.25
CA GLU A 311 -10.95 5.82 -17.57
C GLU A 311 -12.07 6.84 -17.48
N GLU A 312 -12.32 7.54 -18.59
CA GLU A 312 -13.56 8.27 -18.78
C GLU A 312 -14.73 7.28 -18.75
N GLY A 313 -15.76 7.59 -17.98
CA GLY A 313 -16.90 6.70 -17.86
C GLY A 313 -17.83 7.01 -16.71
N GLN A 314 -18.91 6.24 -16.65
CA GLN A 314 -19.85 6.24 -15.53
C GLN A 314 -19.51 5.09 -14.59
N TYR A 315 -19.53 5.39 -13.30
CA TYR A 315 -19.13 4.48 -12.25
C TYR A 315 -20.14 4.47 -11.11
N GLY A 316 -20.33 3.28 -10.53
CA GLY A 316 -20.92 3.10 -9.22
C GLY A 316 -19.81 2.94 -8.17
N VAL A 317 -20.03 3.47 -6.98
CA VAL A 317 -19.16 3.26 -5.82
C VAL A 317 -19.98 2.72 -4.65
N THR A 318 -19.47 1.69 -4.00
CA THR A 318 -19.96 1.18 -2.73
C THR A 318 -18.86 1.28 -1.70
N VAL A 319 -19.13 1.89 -0.56
CA VAL A 319 -18.20 1.99 0.57
C VAL A 319 -18.77 1.19 1.73
N ILE A 320 -18.13 0.08 2.06
CA ILE A 320 -18.49 -0.78 3.18
C ILE A 320 -17.62 -0.36 4.36
N GLY A 321 -18.16 0.51 5.21
CA GLY A 321 -17.56 0.85 6.50
C GLY A 321 -18.02 -0.09 7.61
N GLU A 322 -17.59 0.13 8.86
CA GLU A 322 -17.96 -0.72 9.99
C GLU A 322 -19.47 -0.75 10.27
N ARG A 323 -20.11 0.43 10.26
CA ARG A 323 -21.50 0.62 10.72
C ARG A 323 -22.51 0.86 9.60
N SER A 324 -22.03 1.22 8.41
CA SER A 324 -22.91 1.59 7.29
C SER A 324 -22.28 1.19 5.96
N THR A 325 -23.13 0.79 5.02
CA THR A 325 -22.78 0.73 3.61
C THR A 325 -23.27 2.00 2.95
N LEU A 326 -22.39 2.71 2.28
CA LEU A 326 -22.72 3.91 1.51
C LEU A 326 -22.63 3.59 0.02
N GLN A 327 -23.55 4.10 -0.78
CA GLN A 327 -23.53 3.93 -2.23
C GLN A 327 -23.70 5.27 -2.94
N GLY A 328 -23.15 5.36 -4.15
CA GLY A 328 -23.33 6.51 -5.01
C GLY A 328 -22.86 6.20 -6.42
N SER A 329 -23.04 7.17 -7.31
CA SER A 329 -22.54 7.10 -8.68
C SER A 329 -21.87 8.40 -9.06
N PHE A 330 -20.95 8.31 -10.01
CA PHE A 330 -20.23 9.46 -10.53
C PHE A 330 -19.87 9.26 -11.99
N THR A 331 -19.57 10.34 -12.70
CA THR A 331 -19.07 10.33 -14.06
C THR A 331 -17.71 10.98 -14.08
N LEU A 332 -16.69 10.24 -14.54
CA LEU A 332 -15.38 10.79 -14.82
C LEU A 332 -15.35 11.35 -16.24
N GLN A 333 -14.80 12.55 -16.36
CA GLN A 333 -14.58 13.24 -17.63
C GLN A 333 -13.11 13.68 -17.69
N PRO A 334 -12.52 13.74 -18.89
CA PRO A 334 -11.14 14.20 -19.05
C PRO A 334 -10.90 15.56 -18.40
N LYS A 335 -9.72 15.71 -17.79
CA LYS A 335 -9.22 16.91 -17.10
C LYS A 335 -10.04 17.36 -15.90
N LYS A 336 -10.95 16.51 -15.40
CA LYS A 336 -11.69 16.74 -14.16
C LYS A 336 -11.28 15.72 -13.12
N THR A 337 -10.93 16.20 -11.94
CA THR A 337 -10.80 15.35 -10.76
C THR A 337 -12.18 15.23 -10.11
N TYR A 338 -12.62 13.99 -9.86
CA TYR A 338 -13.85 13.74 -9.13
C TYR A 338 -13.52 13.30 -7.71
N THR A 339 -14.09 13.97 -6.71
CA THR A 339 -13.88 13.60 -5.31
C THR A 339 -15.10 12.87 -4.77
N ILE A 340 -14.89 11.65 -4.25
CA ILE A 340 -15.90 10.97 -3.45
C ILE A 340 -15.60 11.22 -1.98
N ALA A 341 -16.56 11.83 -1.31
CA ALA A 341 -16.63 11.97 0.14
C ALA A 341 -17.92 11.36 0.67
N PRO A 342 -18.00 11.06 1.99
CA PRO A 342 -19.23 10.53 2.58
C PRO A 342 -20.48 11.36 2.25
N SER A 343 -20.33 12.68 2.11
CA SER A 343 -21.41 13.61 1.73
C SER A 343 -21.94 13.42 0.31
N ASN A 344 -21.19 12.74 -0.58
CA ASN A 344 -21.62 12.44 -1.94
C ASN A 344 -22.36 11.09 -2.05
N LEU A 345 -22.48 10.36 -0.93
CA LEU A 345 -23.00 8.99 -0.91
C LEU A 345 -24.26 8.91 -0.05
N THR A 346 -25.13 7.98 -0.41
CA THR A 346 -26.36 7.67 0.30
C THR A 346 -26.20 6.39 1.11
N PRO A 347 -26.58 6.35 2.39
CA PRO A 347 -26.59 5.12 3.17
C PRO A 347 -27.59 4.11 2.60
N VAL A 348 -27.20 2.84 2.58
CA VAL A 348 -28.05 1.72 2.18
C VAL A 348 -28.11 0.71 3.33
N ALA A 349 -29.31 0.22 3.62
CA ALA A 349 -29.52 -0.79 4.67
C ALA A 349 -28.77 -2.07 4.30
N ARG A 350 -28.07 -2.67 5.27
CA ARG A 350 -27.48 -3.99 5.09
C ARG A 350 -28.60 -5.01 5.02
N VAL A 351 -28.70 -5.73 3.91
CA VAL A 351 -29.49 -6.95 3.86
C VAL A 351 -28.65 -8.00 4.59
N GLU A 352 -29.09 -8.43 5.77
CA GLU A 352 -28.49 -9.59 6.44
C GLU A 352 -28.74 -10.82 5.57
N THR A 353 -27.70 -11.26 4.85
CA THR A 353 -27.75 -12.52 4.13
C THR A 353 -27.44 -13.64 5.13
N ARG A 354 -28.38 -14.56 5.32
CA ARG A 354 -28.11 -15.82 6.03
C ARG A 354 -27.02 -16.60 5.28
N SER A 355 -26.03 -17.09 6.01
CA SER A 355 -25.16 -18.15 5.52
C SER A 355 -25.99 -19.39 5.20
N ARG A 356 -25.70 -20.02 4.06
CA ARG A 356 -26.37 -21.25 3.64
C ARG A 356 -25.92 -22.38 4.57
N GLY A 357 -26.80 -22.87 5.46
CA GLY A 357 -26.55 -24.06 6.28
C GLY A 357 -26.93 -23.99 7.76
N GLU A 358 -27.42 -22.87 8.30
CA GLU A 358 -27.87 -22.83 9.70
C GLU A 358 -29.33 -23.29 9.83
N SER A 359 -29.53 -24.43 10.51
CA SER A 359 -30.84 -24.95 10.86
C SER A 359 -31.48 -24.14 11.99
N GLU A 360 -32.79 -23.95 11.87
CA GLU A 360 -33.64 -23.23 12.81
C GLU A 360 -33.49 -23.74 14.24
N ASN A 361 -33.15 -22.86 15.19
CA ASN A 361 -33.84 -22.75 16.48
C ASN A 361 -33.37 -21.55 17.33
N ALA A 362 -34.37 -20.76 17.77
CA ALA A 362 -34.37 -19.77 18.86
C ALA A 362 -33.46 -18.52 18.69
N ALA A 363 -33.85 -17.27 18.98
CA ALA A 363 -34.91 -16.73 19.82
C ALA A 363 -35.29 -15.30 19.37
N GLN A 364 -36.35 -14.77 19.97
CA GLN A 364 -36.98 -13.45 19.77
C GLN A 364 -36.02 -12.23 19.85
N PRO A 365 -36.41 -11.07 19.27
CA PRO A 365 -35.56 -9.88 19.22
C PRO A 365 -35.36 -9.29 20.62
N VAL A 366 -34.11 -9.29 21.09
CA VAL A 366 -33.67 -8.47 22.22
C VAL A 366 -33.24 -7.12 21.66
N ALA A 367 -33.81 -6.04 22.20
CA ALA A 367 -33.37 -4.68 21.92
C ALA A 367 -31.88 -4.54 22.29
N VAL A 368 -31.03 -4.24 21.31
CA VAL A 368 -29.60 -4.00 21.55
C VAL A 368 -29.45 -2.61 22.14
N ALA A 369 -29.33 -2.55 23.46
CA ALA A 369 -28.68 -1.44 24.14
C ALA A 369 -27.22 -1.36 23.67
N GLU A 370 -26.69 -0.15 23.50
CA GLU A 370 -25.26 0.09 23.23
C GLU A 370 -24.40 -0.55 24.34
N GLY A 371 -23.88 -1.75 24.08
CA GLY A 371 -22.95 -2.45 24.95
C GLY A 371 -21.50 -2.15 24.57
N GLU A 372 -20.62 -2.13 25.57
CA GLU A 372 -19.16 -2.03 25.37
C GLU A 372 -18.65 -3.13 24.43
N PRO A 373 -17.60 -2.86 23.63
CA PRO A 373 -17.06 -3.85 22.70
C PRO A 373 -16.61 -5.10 23.46
N GLU A 374 -16.96 -6.28 22.95
CA GLU A 374 -16.46 -7.53 23.52
C GLU A 374 -14.93 -7.56 23.44
N THR A 375 -14.24 -7.77 24.55
CA THR A 375 -12.76 -7.81 24.60
C THR A 375 -12.23 -9.23 24.73
N ILE A 376 -11.09 -9.54 24.09
CA ILE A 376 -10.27 -10.73 24.40
C ILE A 376 -9.02 -10.28 25.14
N HIS A 377 -8.66 -10.98 26.21
CA HIS A 377 -7.45 -10.69 26.99
C HIS A 377 -6.34 -11.70 26.72
N PHE A 378 -5.16 -11.22 26.32
CA PHE A 378 -3.92 -11.99 26.29
C PHE A 378 -2.90 -11.34 27.23
N PRO A 379 -2.27 -12.08 28.16
CA PRO A 379 -1.40 -11.47 29.17
C PRO A 379 -0.14 -10.82 28.58
N VAL A 380 0.41 -11.39 27.51
CA VAL A 380 1.57 -10.88 26.77
C VAL A 380 1.32 -11.06 25.29
N VAL A 381 1.64 -10.04 24.49
CA VAL A 381 1.49 -10.06 23.04
C VAL A 381 2.81 -9.68 22.36
N PHE A 382 3.20 -10.44 21.34
CA PHE A 382 4.38 -10.18 20.52
C PHE A 382 3.97 -9.83 19.09
N SER A 383 4.38 -8.65 18.60
CA SER A 383 4.12 -8.17 17.24
C SER A 383 5.43 -8.12 16.46
N LEU A 384 5.58 -8.93 15.41
CA LEU A 384 6.75 -8.76 14.52
C LEU A 384 6.52 -7.61 13.52
N VAL A 385 5.31 -7.50 12.96
CA VAL A 385 4.97 -6.51 11.93
C VAL A 385 3.69 -5.74 12.30
N CYS A 386 2.65 -6.46 12.78
CA CYS A 386 1.42 -5.95 13.38
C CYS A 386 0.81 -7.04 14.29
N ASN A 387 -0.12 -6.68 15.18
CA ASN A 387 -0.84 -7.61 16.07
C ASN A 387 -2.14 -8.19 15.45
N GLU A 388 -2.31 -8.11 14.14
CA GLU A 388 -3.47 -8.70 13.44
C GLU A 388 -3.45 -10.25 13.42
N PHE A 389 -2.47 -10.89 14.06
CA PHE A 389 -2.34 -12.34 14.14
C PHE A 389 -3.29 -13.01 15.16
N TYR A 390 -4.09 -12.22 15.90
CA TYR A 390 -5.12 -12.76 16.80
C TYR A 390 -6.52 -12.40 16.31
N LEU A 391 -7.03 -13.28 15.42
CA LEU A 391 -8.44 -13.61 15.20
C LEU A 391 -9.31 -12.59 14.45
N GLY A 392 -9.93 -13.07 13.36
CA GLY A 392 -11.16 -12.56 12.75
C GLY A 392 -12.39 -12.64 13.66
N THR A 393 -12.22 -12.29 14.94
CA THR A 393 -13.30 -12.07 15.90
C THR A 393 -13.57 -10.57 15.98
N LYS A 394 -14.85 -10.17 16.09
CA LYS A 394 -15.27 -8.79 16.36
C LYS A 394 -14.82 -8.24 17.73
N LYS A 395 -13.79 -8.83 18.34
CA LYS A 395 -13.41 -8.62 19.72
C LYS A 395 -12.11 -7.82 19.81
N GLU A 396 -12.11 -6.84 20.70
CA GLU A 396 -11.00 -5.92 20.90
C GLU A 396 -9.90 -6.57 21.77
N LEU A 397 -8.64 -6.46 21.34
CA LEU A 397 -7.51 -7.08 22.02
C LEU A 397 -7.06 -6.25 23.23
N THR A 398 -7.05 -6.87 24.42
CA THR A 398 -6.51 -6.27 25.65
C THR A 398 -5.30 -7.07 26.14
N THR A 399 -4.30 -6.38 26.69
CA THR A 399 -3.10 -7.04 27.22
C THR A 399 -2.48 -6.33 28.42
N ASN A 400 -1.63 -7.02 29.17
CA ASN A 400 -0.78 -6.37 30.18
C ASN A 400 0.56 -5.94 29.56
N PHE A 401 1.09 -6.72 28.63
CA PHE A 401 2.39 -6.45 28.02
C PHE A 401 2.37 -6.64 26.50
N SER A 402 2.86 -5.65 25.75
CA SER A 402 3.00 -5.76 24.31
C SER A 402 4.42 -5.40 23.86
N ILE A 403 5.02 -6.25 23.02
CA ILE A 403 6.35 -6.02 22.45
C ILE A 403 6.27 -6.09 20.93
N GLY A 404 6.64 -5.00 20.25
CA GLY A 404 6.67 -4.87 18.80
C GLY A 404 8.10 -4.77 18.23
N LEU A 405 8.40 -5.44 17.13
CA LEU A 405 9.66 -5.20 16.41
C LEU A 405 9.55 -3.92 15.57
N PHE A 406 8.57 -3.82 14.67
CA PHE A 406 8.34 -2.60 13.87
C PHE A 406 7.17 -1.77 14.40
N ARG A 407 6.02 -2.40 14.61
CA ARG A 407 4.82 -1.74 15.13
C ARG A 407 4.05 -2.67 16.05
N SER A 408 3.46 -2.11 17.11
CA SER A 408 2.53 -2.83 17.98
C SER A 408 1.21 -2.06 18.10
N SER A 409 0.09 -2.74 17.91
CA SER A 409 -1.26 -2.15 17.97
C SER A 409 -2.16 -3.00 18.87
N VAL A 410 -2.73 -2.41 19.91
CA VAL A 410 -3.55 -3.12 20.91
C VAL A 410 -4.66 -2.20 21.40
N TYR A 411 -5.90 -2.66 21.48
CA TYR A 411 -7.03 -1.82 21.91
C TYR A 411 -6.81 -1.22 23.31
N GLN A 412 -6.45 -2.06 24.30
CA GLN A 412 -6.14 -1.60 25.65
C GLN A 412 -4.92 -2.31 26.25
N VAL A 413 -4.03 -1.54 26.86
CA VAL A 413 -2.85 -2.05 27.58
C VAL A 413 -2.93 -1.65 29.05
N ASN A 414 -2.90 -2.64 29.95
CA ASN A 414 -2.85 -2.47 31.41
C ASN A 414 -1.47 -2.91 31.94
N GLY A 415 -0.42 -2.15 31.63
CA GLY A 415 0.96 -2.48 31.99
C GLY A 415 1.97 -1.74 31.13
N ALA A 416 2.70 -2.45 30.24
CA ALA A 416 3.72 -1.83 29.41
C ALA A 416 3.65 -2.25 27.93
N MET A 417 3.94 -1.30 27.05
CA MET A 417 4.01 -1.51 25.61
C MET A 417 5.30 -0.92 25.05
N ALA A 418 6.05 -1.71 24.26
CA ALA A 418 7.31 -1.27 23.69
C ALA A 418 7.43 -1.68 22.22
N ALA A 419 7.94 -0.80 21.34
CA ALA A 419 8.27 -1.17 19.97
C ALA A 419 9.49 -0.40 19.41
N ALA A 420 10.27 -1.01 18.50
CA ALA A 420 11.40 -0.29 17.91
C ALA A 420 10.94 0.84 16.95
N GLY A 421 9.85 0.64 16.21
CA GLY A 421 9.23 1.69 15.39
C GLY A 421 8.16 2.46 16.17
N GLY A 422 6.94 1.92 16.28
CA GLY A 422 5.84 2.64 16.93
C GLY A 422 4.77 1.80 17.61
N ASN A 423 4.06 2.42 18.55
CA ASN A 423 3.00 1.79 19.32
C ASN A 423 1.67 2.52 19.15
N GLU A 424 0.57 1.77 19.09
CA GLU A 424 -0.78 2.31 18.98
C GLU A 424 -1.74 1.63 19.96
N THR A 425 -2.50 2.43 20.71
CA THR A 425 -3.53 1.91 21.59
C THR A 425 -4.68 2.87 21.78
N LYS A 426 -5.88 2.38 22.11
CA LYS A 426 -7.00 3.27 22.45
C LYS A 426 -6.92 3.69 23.91
N ILE A 427 -6.55 2.77 24.79
CA ILE A 427 -6.49 2.98 26.24
C ILE A 427 -5.16 2.43 26.77
N LEU A 428 -4.30 3.29 27.29
CA LEU A 428 -3.08 2.93 28.00
C LEU A 428 -3.25 3.19 29.50
N ASN A 429 -3.19 2.15 30.31
CA ASN A 429 -3.01 2.24 31.76
C ASN A 429 -1.61 1.71 32.09
N GLY A 430 -0.60 2.58 32.11
CA GLY A 430 0.80 2.21 32.35
C GLY A 430 1.81 2.94 31.47
N ALA A 431 2.77 2.23 30.88
CA ALA A 431 3.90 2.82 30.14
C ALA A 431 3.92 2.42 28.66
N GLN A 432 4.26 3.36 27.78
CA GLN A 432 4.41 3.12 26.33
C GLN A 432 5.72 3.72 25.84
N ALA A 433 6.57 2.92 25.19
CA ALA A 433 7.91 3.31 24.76
C ALA A 433 8.18 2.92 23.30
N ALA A 434 8.60 3.87 22.47
CA ALA A 434 8.89 3.61 21.06
C ALA A 434 10.14 4.31 20.54
N GLY A 435 10.81 3.70 19.56
CA GLY A 435 11.95 4.35 18.90
C GLY A 435 11.53 5.55 18.04
N ILE A 436 10.36 5.50 17.40
CA ILE A 436 9.86 6.59 16.54
C ILE A 436 8.67 7.29 17.17
N TYR A 437 7.56 6.56 17.40
CA TYR A 437 6.31 7.19 17.82
C TYR A 437 5.42 6.38 18.76
N ASN A 438 4.62 7.08 19.57
CA ASN A 438 3.47 6.51 20.27
C ASN A 438 2.19 7.25 19.88
N MET A 439 1.11 6.50 19.72
CA MET A 439 -0.24 7.04 19.55
C MET A 439 -1.21 6.40 20.56
N ALA A 440 -2.00 7.24 21.22
CA ALA A 440 -3.00 6.78 22.19
C ALA A 440 -4.32 7.58 22.14
N GLY A 441 -5.43 6.96 22.51
CA GLY A 441 -6.66 7.70 22.84
C GLY A 441 -6.55 8.32 24.23
N GLU A 442 -6.60 7.46 25.24
CA GLU A 442 -6.45 7.80 26.65
C GLU A 442 -5.17 7.22 27.24
N VAL A 443 -4.45 8.02 28.02
CA VAL A 443 -3.19 7.67 28.66
C VAL A 443 -3.31 7.96 30.15
N ASN A 444 -3.36 6.91 30.96
CA ASN A 444 -3.18 6.97 32.41
C ASN A 444 -1.79 6.39 32.74
N GLY A 445 -0.76 7.24 32.71
CA GLY A 445 0.61 6.81 32.93
C GLY A 445 1.65 7.60 32.13
N ALA A 446 2.60 6.92 31.48
CA ALA A 446 3.75 7.56 30.83
C ALA A 446 3.94 7.13 29.36
N GLN A 447 4.30 8.09 28.51
CA GLN A 447 4.70 7.83 27.12
C GLN A 447 6.09 8.39 26.81
N GLY A 448 6.90 7.62 26.08
CA GLY A 448 8.24 8.01 25.63
C GLY A 448 8.50 7.61 24.18
N ALA A 449 8.85 8.56 23.32
CA ALA A 449 9.15 8.30 21.91
C ALA A 449 10.41 9.03 21.44
N GLY A 450 11.16 8.44 20.51
CA GLY A 450 12.33 9.11 19.94
C GLY A 450 11.97 10.34 19.10
N ILE A 451 10.85 10.32 18.37
CA ILE A 451 10.42 11.47 17.54
C ILE A 451 9.18 12.14 18.13
N PHE A 452 8.06 11.44 18.27
CA PHE A 452 6.82 12.09 18.67
C PHE A 452 5.82 11.23 19.47
N ASN A 453 5.00 11.88 20.30
CA ASN A 453 3.80 11.28 20.88
C ASN A 453 2.54 12.02 20.43
N ILE A 454 1.46 11.26 20.19
CA ILE A 454 0.11 11.79 19.90
C ILE A 454 -0.89 11.15 20.87
N ALA A 455 -1.65 11.95 21.62
CA ALA A 455 -2.72 11.47 22.48
C ALA A 455 -3.97 12.36 22.46
N GLN A 456 -5.14 11.86 22.86
CA GLN A 456 -6.29 12.75 23.13
C GLN A 456 -6.23 13.27 24.56
N ASN A 457 -6.26 12.35 25.53
CA ASN A 457 -6.26 12.69 26.95
C ASN A 457 -5.09 12.01 27.65
N ILE A 458 -4.29 12.81 28.36
CA ILE A 458 -3.17 12.33 29.16
C ILE A 458 -3.42 12.70 30.61
N ARG A 459 -3.37 11.70 31.48
CA ARG A 459 -3.22 11.83 32.93
C ARG A 459 -1.89 11.17 33.31
N GLY A 460 -0.84 11.97 33.39
CA GLY A 460 0.52 11.50 33.66
C GLY A 460 1.59 12.27 32.88
N ALA A 461 2.56 11.58 32.27
CA ALA A 461 3.72 12.22 31.64
C ALA A 461 3.92 11.80 30.18
N GLN A 462 4.37 12.73 29.34
CA GLN A 462 4.83 12.40 27.97
C GLN A 462 6.17 13.06 27.63
N GLY A 463 7.02 12.33 26.91
CA GLY A 463 8.35 12.76 26.49
C GLY A 463 8.66 12.37 25.04
N ALA A 464 9.09 13.33 24.23
CA ALA A 464 9.45 13.10 22.84
C ALA A 464 10.73 13.85 22.43
N GLY A 465 11.50 13.29 21.49
CA GLY A 465 12.69 13.99 20.96
C GLY A 465 12.34 15.22 20.14
N ILE A 466 11.26 15.21 19.35
CA ILE A 466 10.85 16.35 18.54
C ILE A 466 9.60 17.00 19.10
N PHE A 467 8.45 16.32 19.11
CA PHE A 467 7.21 16.96 19.54
C PHE A 467 6.21 16.06 20.26
N ASN A 468 5.38 16.68 21.10
CA ASN A 468 4.17 16.05 21.62
C ASN A 468 2.92 16.79 21.12
N LEU A 469 1.87 16.03 20.80
CA LEU A 469 0.55 16.56 20.43
C LEU A 469 -0.54 15.92 21.29
N ALA A 470 -1.27 16.74 22.04
CA ALA A 470 -2.37 16.27 22.91
C ALA A 470 -3.63 17.14 22.80
N GLU A 471 -4.79 16.66 23.24
CA GLU A 471 -5.90 17.58 23.50
C GLU A 471 -5.86 18.10 24.93
N ASN A 472 -5.88 17.19 25.91
CA ASN A 472 -5.88 17.55 27.32
C ASN A 472 -4.72 16.84 28.01
N VAL A 473 -3.87 17.60 28.68
CA VAL A 473 -2.76 17.10 29.48
C VAL A 473 -2.98 17.46 30.94
N ILE A 474 -3.12 16.45 31.78
CA ILE A 474 -3.11 16.56 33.23
C ILE A 474 -1.83 15.89 33.71
N GLY A 475 -0.75 16.66 33.76
CA GLY A 475 0.55 16.23 34.26
C GLY A 475 1.69 16.95 33.56
N ALA A 476 2.71 16.21 33.13
CA ALA A 476 3.93 16.78 32.56
C ALA A 476 4.08 16.45 31.07
N GLN A 477 4.52 17.41 30.26
CA GLN A 477 4.96 17.14 28.88
C GLN A 477 6.31 17.77 28.58
N GLY A 478 7.19 17.02 27.90
CA GLY A 478 8.54 17.43 27.53
C GLY A 478 8.87 17.09 26.09
N ALA A 479 9.37 18.05 25.31
CA ALA A 479 9.79 17.83 23.94
C ALA A 479 11.10 18.53 23.60
N GLY A 480 11.92 17.98 22.71
CA GLY A 480 13.13 18.68 22.25
C GLY A 480 12.82 19.94 21.45
N ILE A 481 11.76 19.92 20.61
CA ILE A 481 11.38 21.08 19.80
C ILE A 481 10.09 21.72 20.32
N ALA A 482 8.96 21.00 20.33
CA ALA A 482 7.68 21.64 20.64
C ALA A 482 6.64 20.75 21.33
N ASN A 483 5.82 21.36 22.19
CA ASN A 483 4.57 20.75 22.65
C ASN A 483 3.37 21.51 22.10
N VAL A 484 2.35 20.78 21.65
CA VAL A 484 1.07 21.36 21.21
C VAL A 484 -0.07 20.67 21.97
N ALA A 485 -0.86 21.43 22.71
CA ALA A 485 -2.03 20.91 23.41
C ALA A 485 -3.22 21.88 23.35
N LYS A 486 -4.46 21.43 23.61
CA LYS A 486 -5.57 22.37 23.81
C LYS A 486 -5.58 22.87 25.25
N SER A 487 -5.50 21.96 26.21
CA SER A 487 -5.43 22.29 27.63
C SER A 487 -4.26 21.59 28.31
N VAL A 488 -3.56 22.29 29.20
CA VAL A 488 -2.45 21.76 29.99
C VAL A 488 -2.65 22.16 31.45
N ARG A 489 -2.70 21.17 32.33
CA ARG A 489 -2.70 21.33 33.78
C ARG A 489 -1.40 20.72 34.31
N TYR A 490 -0.67 21.50 35.11
CA TYR A 490 0.68 21.26 35.65
C TYR A 490 1.86 21.76 34.80
N VAL A 491 2.63 20.96 34.07
CA VAL A 491 3.93 21.42 33.52
C VAL A 491 4.10 21.08 32.05
N GLN A 492 4.61 22.04 31.26
CA GLN A 492 5.15 21.76 29.93
C GLN A 492 6.53 22.39 29.68
N GLY A 493 7.39 21.68 28.95
CA GLY A 493 8.74 22.11 28.63
C GLY A 493 9.14 21.76 27.20
N ALA A 494 9.70 22.72 26.46
CA ALA A 494 10.20 22.48 25.11
C ALA A 494 11.50 23.24 24.82
N GLY A 495 12.35 22.75 23.92
CA GLY A 495 13.55 23.48 23.51
C GLY A 495 13.24 24.75 22.72
N ILE A 496 12.25 24.71 21.81
CA ILE A 496 11.86 25.85 20.98
C ILE A 496 10.58 26.49 21.50
N GLY A 497 9.45 25.76 21.54
CA GLY A 497 8.19 26.41 21.88
C GLY A 497 7.06 25.52 22.34
N ASN A 498 6.20 26.08 23.19
CA ASN A 498 4.94 25.43 23.59
C ASN A 498 3.74 26.21 23.02
N VAL A 499 2.71 25.48 22.60
CA VAL A 499 1.43 26.04 22.16
C VAL A 499 0.30 25.37 22.93
N ALA A 500 -0.44 26.10 23.75
CA ALA A 500 -1.69 25.59 24.31
C ALA A 500 -2.71 26.66 24.71
N HIS A 501 -3.98 26.43 24.38
CA HIS A 501 -5.05 27.42 24.57
C HIS A 501 -5.36 27.70 26.05
N ASP A 502 -5.48 26.65 26.86
CA ASP A 502 -5.84 26.76 28.28
C ASP A 502 -4.77 26.17 29.17
N ILE A 503 -4.13 26.99 30.02
CA ILE A 503 -2.99 26.52 30.81
C ILE A 503 -3.15 26.87 32.27
N THR A 504 -3.11 25.83 33.11
CA THR A 504 -3.13 25.93 34.57
C THR A 504 -1.88 25.26 35.12
N GLY A 505 -0.79 26.03 35.21
CA GLY A 505 0.50 25.53 35.67
C GLY A 505 1.69 26.29 35.07
N ALA A 506 2.85 25.64 35.01
CA ALA A 506 4.11 26.24 34.56
C ALA A 506 4.48 25.81 33.14
N GLN A 507 5.15 26.70 32.41
CA GLN A 507 5.66 26.43 31.07
C GLN A 507 7.08 26.98 30.92
N GLY A 508 7.92 26.26 30.19
CA GLY A 508 9.25 26.72 29.82
C GLY A 508 9.56 26.40 28.37
N ALA A 509 10.05 27.39 27.64
CA ALA A 509 10.54 27.21 26.28
C ALA A 509 11.75 28.12 26.00
N GLY A 510 12.67 27.68 25.15
CA GLY A 510 13.84 28.47 24.78
C GLY A 510 13.52 29.69 23.93
N ILE A 511 12.45 29.65 23.13
CA ILE A 511 12.05 30.75 22.25
C ILE A 511 10.69 31.32 22.64
N ALA A 512 9.61 30.53 22.62
CA ALA A 512 8.27 31.08 22.82
C ALA A 512 7.29 30.12 23.52
N ASN A 513 6.48 30.67 24.42
CA ASN A 513 5.26 30.03 24.90
C ASN A 513 4.07 30.79 24.34
N VAL A 514 3.19 30.11 23.62
CA VAL A 514 1.99 30.67 23.01
C VAL A 514 0.78 30.09 23.72
N CYS A 515 0.03 30.97 24.37
CA CYS A 515 -1.20 30.63 25.09
C CYS A 515 -2.41 31.12 24.30
#